data_AF-A0A9E4V5Z0-F1
#
_entry.id   AF-A0A9E4V5Z0-F1
#
_cell.length_a   1.000
_cell.length_b   1.000
_cell.length_c   1.000
_cell.angle_alpha   90.00
_cell.angle_beta   90.00
_cell.angle_gamma   90.00
#
_symmetry.space_group_name_H-M   'P 1'
#
loop_
_entity.id
_entity.type
_entity.pdbx_description
1 polymer ?
#
loop_
_entity_poly.entity_id
_entity_poly.type
_entity_poly.pdbx_seq_one_letter_code
_entity_poly.pdbx_strand_id
1 'polypeptide(L)' 'MTQHDHEDHAVTDMWREVLVNGHRDTPSSYLPGSPRCRMCLIPLGGVGGVLMKTRRGRSRSRKNPGMCNL' A
#
# COMPACT_ATOMS: atom_id res chain seq x y z
N MET A 1 -28.79 -23.70 10.96
CA MET A 1 -27.96 -22.78 10.16
C MET A 1 -28.71 -21.46 10.15
N THR A 2 -28.29 -20.57 11.03
CA THR A 2 -28.96 -19.30 11.31
C THR A 2 -28.51 -18.25 10.29
N GLN A 3 -29.29 -17.17 10.11
CA GLN A 3 -28.93 -16.12 9.15
C GLN A 3 -27.55 -15.49 9.45
N HIS A 4 -27.15 -15.47 10.72
CA HIS A 4 -25.84 -15.00 11.18
C HIS A 4 -24.67 -15.82 10.60
N ASP A 5 -24.83 -17.15 10.53
CA ASP A 5 -23.81 -18.04 9.96
C ASP A 5 -23.58 -17.75 8.47
N HIS A 6 -24.64 -17.40 7.73
CA HIS A 6 -24.56 -17.09 6.31
C HIS A 6 -23.87 -15.74 6.05
N GLU A 7 -24.10 -14.75 6.91
CA GLU A 7 -23.43 -13.45 6.85
C GLU A 7 -21.93 -13.56 7.12
N ASP A 8 -21.54 -14.37 8.11
CA ASP A 8 -20.13 -14.59 8.46
C ASP A 8 -19.34 -15.27 7.33
N HIS A 9 -19.96 -16.25 6.64
CA HIS A 9 -19.36 -16.89 5.49
C HIS A 9 -19.19 -15.93 4.31
N ALA A 10 -20.21 -15.11 4.01
CA ALA A 10 -20.12 -14.12 2.94
C ALA A 10 -19.03 -13.05 3.20
N VAL A 11 -18.91 -12.59 4.44
CA VAL A 11 -17.85 -11.64 4.85
C VAL A 11 -16.47 -12.30 4.76
N THR A 12 -16.36 -13.55 5.19
CA THR A 12 -15.10 -14.32 5.14
C THR A 12 -14.64 -14.55 3.70
N ASP A 13 -15.54 -14.94 2.81
CA ASP A 13 -15.22 -15.20 1.40
C ASP A 13 -14.85 -13.90 0.67
N MET A 14 -15.53 -12.79 0.98
CA MET A 14 -15.17 -11.47 0.48
C MET A 14 -13.75 -11.08 0.91
N TRP A 15 -13.41 -11.21 2.19
CA TRP A 15 -12.06 -10.89 2.67
C TRP A 15 -11.00 -11.82 2.08
N ARG A 16 -11.30 -13.11 1.93
CA ARG A 16 -10.41 -14.07 1.28
C ARG A 16 -10.08 -13.64 -0.15
N GLU A 17 -11.09 -13.23 -0.93
CA GLU A 17 -10.90 -12.78 -2.31
C GLU A 17 -10.03 -11.51 -2.37
N VAL A 18 -10.33 -10.51 -1.53
CA VAL A 18 -9.57 -9.25 -1.46
C VAL A 18 -8.10 -9.49 -1.10
N LEU A 19 -7.83 -10.42 -0.18
CA LEU A 19 -6.48 -10.68 0.32
C LEU A 19 -5.64 -11.59 -0.60
N VAL A 20 -6.26 -12.56 -1.28
CA VAL A 20 -5.55 -13.54 -2.13
C VAL A 20 -5.36 -13.02 -3.55
N ASN A 21 -6.41 -12.49 -4.17
CA ASN A 21 -6.40 -12.10 -5.58
C ASN A 21 -6.20 -10.58 -5.77
N GLY A 22 -6.40 -9.79 -4.72
CA GLY A 22 -6.31 -8.33 -4.76
C GLY A 22 -7.60 -7.70 -5.30
N HIS A 23 -7.97 -6.54 -4.76
CA HIS A 23 -9.13 -5.80 -5.23
C HIS A 23 -8.79 -5.07 -6.54
N ARG A 24 -9.39 -5.51 -7.67
CA ARG A 24 -9.20 -4.89 -8.99
C ARG A 24 -9.68 -3.44 -9.00
N ASP A 25 -8.69 -2.55 -9.02
CA ASP A 25 -8.64 -1.27 -9.73
C ASP A 25 -9.93 -0.43 -9.77
N THR A 26 -10.35 0.05 -8.60
CA THR A 26 -10.90 1.41 -8.55
C THR A 26 -9.74 2.37 -8.27
N PRO A 27 -9.70 3.57 -8.87
CA PRO A 27 -8.69 4.59 -8.56
C PRO A 27 -8.71 5.04 -7.08
N SER A 28 -9.71 4.58 -6.32
CA SER A 28 -9.90 4.78 -4.89
C SER A 28 -10.10 3.44 -4.17
N SER A 29 -9.22 2.46 -4.38
CA SER A 29 -9.20 1.28 -3.50
C SER A 29 -8.90 1.73 -2.06
N TYR A 30 -9.76 1.33 -1.11
CA TYR A 30 -9.55 1.59 0.33
C TYR A 30 -8.27 0.93 0.85
N LEU A 31 -7.78 -0.10 0.16
CA LEU A 31 -6.51 -0.75 0.47
C LEU A 31 -5.40 -0.22 -0.45
N PRO A 32 -4.25 0.19 0.12
CA PRO A 32 -3.10 0.58 -0.67
C PRO A 32 -2.50 -0.63 -1.41
N GLY A 33 -2.81 -0.77 -2.70
CA GLY A 33 -2.11 -1.69 -3.62
C GLY A 33 -0.64 -1.27 -3.81
N SER A 34 0.21 -2.13 -4.38
CA SER A 34 1.59 -1.72 -4.69
C SER A 34 1.63 -0.71 -5.84
N PRO A 35 2.30 0.45 -5.72
CA PRO A 35 3.01 0.96 -4.54
C PRO A 35 2.07 1.42 -3.41
N ARG A 36 2.28 0.91 -2.17
CA ARG A 36 1.41 1.17 -0.99
C ARG A 36 1.26 2.65 -0.62
N CYS A 37 2.08 3.50 -1.23
CA CYS A 37 2.09 4.93 -1.06
C CYS A 37 2.41 5.58 -2.40
N ARG A 38 1.86 6.78 -2.67
CA ARG A 38 2.19 7.61 -3.85
C ARG A 38 3.70 7.82 -4.07
N MET A 39 4.48 7.58 -3.02
CA MET A 39 5.91 7.83 -2.94
C MET A 39 6.77 6.55 -2.97
N CYS A 40 6.22 5.35 -3.08
CA CYS A 40 7.00 4.13 -2.83
C CYS A 40 7.94 3.76 -4.01
N LEU A 41 7.81 4.44 -5.17
CA LEU A 41 8.74 4.33 -6.29
C LEU A 41 9.57 5.60 -6.52
N ILE A 42 9.58 6.53 -5.55
CA ILE A 42 10.37 7.76 -5.75
C ILE A 42 11.87 7.43 -5.71
N PRO A 43 12.68 8.08 -6.56
CA PRO A 43 14.12 7.88 -6.55
C PRO A 43 14.71 8.44 -5.25
N LEU A 44 15.01 7.57 -4.29
CA LEU A 44 15.67 7.92 -3.02
C LEU A 44 17.20 7.77 -3.06
N GLY A 45 17.75 7.35 -4.20
CA GLY A 45 19.19 7.17 -4.43
C GLY A 45 19.76 8.23 -5.38
N GLY A 46 21.08 8.41 -5.30
CA GLY A 46 21.83 9.31 -6.18
C GLY A 46 21.29 10.74 -6.21
N VAL A 47 21.33 11.36 -7.39
CA VAL A 47 20.84 12.74 -7.60
C VAL A 47 19.34 12.86 -7.28
N GLY A 48 18.54 11.84 -7.58
CA GLY A 48 17.11 11.83 -7.28
C GLY A 48 16.83 11.89 -5.77
N GLY A 49 17.63 11.20 -4.96
CA GLY A 49 17.54 11.25 -3.50
C GLY A 49 17.85 12.63 -2.93
N VAL A 50 18.85 13.32 -3.48
CA VAL A 50 19.18 14.71 -3.10
C VAL A 50 18.01 15.65 -3.43
N LEU A 51 17.39 15.48 -4.60
CA LEU A 51 16.25 16.29 -5.01
C LEU A 51 15.02 16.07 -4.10
N MET A 52 14.74 14.82 -3.75
CA MET A 52 13.64 14.47 -2.85
C MET A 52 13.86 15.01 -1.43
N LYS A 53 15.10 14.98 -0.94
CA LYS A 53 15.45 15.57 0.37
C LYS A 53 15.27 17.09 0.36
N THR A 54 15.75 17.77 -0.68
CA THR A 54 15.73 19.24 -0.74
C THR A 54 14.36 19.83 -1.03
N ARG A 55 13.57 19.22 -1.92
CA ARG A 55 12.26 19.77 -2.32
C ARG A 55 11.06 19.21 -1.57
N ARG A 56 11.17 18.00 -1.03
CA ARG A 56 10.05 17.31 -0.37
C ARG A 56 10.35 16.91 1.07
N GLY A 57 11.55 17.19 1.59
CA GLY A 57 11.96 16.81 2.95
C GLY A 57 12.05 15.29 3.16
N ARG A 58 11.97 14.48 2.09
CA ARG A 58 11.92 13.02 2.19
C ARG A 58 13.31 12.44 2.01
N SER A 59 13.68 11.51 2.89
CA SER A 59 14.95 10.79 2.79
C SER A 59 14.76 9.28 2.88
N ARG A 60 15.75 8.53 2.37
CA ARG A 60 15.79 7.08 2.44
C ARG A 60 15.81 6.65 3.91
N SER A 61 14.90 5.75 4.30
CA SER A 61 14.88 5.21 5.66
C SER A 61 16.18 4.48 5.96
N ARG A 62 16.73 4.72 7.17
CA ARG A 62 17.94 4.02 7.64
C ARG A 62 17.72 2.51 7.83
N LYS A 63 16.49 2.10 8.15
CA LYS A 63 16.14 0.70 8.45
C LYS A 63 15.69 -0.07 7.20
N ASN A 64 15.00 0.61 6.28
CA ASN A 64 14.56 0.01 5.03
C ASN A 64 14.93 0.91 3.85
N PRO A 65 15.97 0.57 3.10
CA PRO A 65 16.41 1.38 1.97
C PRO A 65 15.36 1.50 0.83
N GLY A 66 14.32 0.65 0.80
CA GLY A 66 13.19 0.73 -0.14
C GLY A 66 12.02 1.59 0.34
N MET A 67 12.11 2.21 1.52
CA MET A 67 11.07 3.08 2.07
C MET A 67 11.60 4.50 2.29
N CYS A 68 10.75 5.51 2.05
CA CYS A 68 10.99 6.87 2.53
C CYS A 68 10.44 7.03 3.95
N ASN A 69 11.23 7.57 4.87
CA ASN A 69 10.68 8.12 6.11
C ASN A 69 10.35 9.60 5.92
N LEU A 70 9.49 10.13 6.80
CA LEU A 70 9.42 11.58 7.05
C LEU A 70 10.75 12.05 7.64
#